data_AF-A0A4R4LTX6-F1
#
_entry.id   AF-A0A4R4LTX6-F1
#
_cell.length_a   1.000
_cell.length_b   1.000
_cell.length_c   1.000
_cell.angle_alpha   90.00
_cell.angle_beta   90.00
_cell.angle_gamma   90.00
#
_symmetry.space_group_name_H-M   'P 1'
#
loop_
_entity.id
_entity.type
_entity.pdbx_description
1 polymer ?
#
loop_
_entity_poly.entity_id
_entity_poly.type
_entity_poly.pdbx_seq_one_letter_code
_entity_poly.pdbx_strand_id
1 'polypeptide(L)'
;MRSRPMYDVVAALARLGVGLVFIAHGWQKIEAGITATGRTFDDLGVPLPTAAAVYAAFAELLGGAALIAGLALPVTGLLLFADMAGAFLFVHADQGLFIVDGTRVENGYELVLVLGMASLLFAAGAGGRLTLDQWIATKRLRRSDDDEDDAASFVKSLRQAEPQTETETGTKPHRKHRARRSTKKSQPAEPTEPPAAPEESEDDLLVAGPRKAARRHRARGTRQTEPATAPAAEDKPEDPA
;
A
#
# COMPACT_ATOMS: atom_id res chain seq x y z
N MET A 1 -27.30 9.38 -3.44
CA MET A 1 -26.65 8.51 -4.45
C MET A 1 -26.94 7.06 -4.07
N ARG A 2 -27.41 6.20 -4.99
CA ARG A 2 -27.61 4.76 -4.68
C ARG A 2 -26.27 4.09 -4.42
N SER A 3 -26.13 3.38 -3.30
CA SER A 3 -25.01 2.47 -3.07
C SER A 3 -25.05 1.34 -4.11
N ARG A 4 -23.93 1.11 -4.78
CA ARG A 4 -23.75 0.00 -5.72
C ARG A 4 -22.59 -0.86 -5.21
N PRO A 5 -22.78 -1.63 -4.13
CA PRO A 5 -21.69 -2.32 -3.45
C PRO A 5 -20.92 -3.25 -4.39
N MET A 6 -21.62 -3.91 -5.32
CA MET A 6 -21.00 -4.75 -6.34
C MET A 6 -20.06 -3.95 -7.26
N TYR A 7 -20.46 -2.74 -7.70
CA TYR A 7 -19.59 -1.88 -8.50
C TYR A 7 -18.35 -1.44 -7.73
N ASP A 8 -18.51 -1.10 -6.45
CA ASP A 8 -17.40 -0.65 -5.61
C ASP A 8 -16.36 -1.77 -5.41
N VAL A 9 -16.82 -3.01 -5.20
CA VAL A 9 -15.95 -4.20 -5.10
C VAL A 9 -15.27 -4.50 -6.44
N VAL A 10 -16.01 -4.51 -7.55
CA VAL A 10 -15.45 -4.77 -8.88
C VAL A 10 -14.40 -3.71 -9.26
N ALA A 11 -14.67 -2.43 -8.98
CA ALA A 11 -13.73 -1.35 -9.23
C ALA A 11 -12.46 -1.48 -8.37
N ALA A 12 -12.58 -1.93 -7.11
CA ALA A 12 -11.42 -2.21 -6.27
C ALA A 12 -10.59 -3.40 -6.79
N LEU A 13 -11.23 -4.49 -7.22
CA LEU A 13 -10.54 -5.63 -7.83
C LEU A 13 -9.87 -5.26 -9.16
N ALA A 14 -10.53 -4.43 -9.97
CA ALA A 14 -9.95 -3.93 -11.22
C ALA A 14 -8.70 -3.08 -10.94
N ARG A 15 -8.74 -2.18 -9.94
CA ARG A 15 -7.56 -1.41 -9.50
C ARG A 15 -6.46 -2.32 -8.97
N LEU A 16 -6.82 -3.37 -8.22
CA LEU A 16 -5.85 -4.35 -7.72
C LEU A 16 -5.13 -5.06 -8.87
N GLY A 17 -5.88 -5.59 -9.85
CA GLY A 17 -5.30 -6.28 -10.99
C GLY A 17 -4.42 -5.38 -11.86
N VAL A 18 -4.95 -4.23 -12.28
CA VAL A 18 -4.22 -3.27 -13.12
C VAL A 18 -2.99 -2.71 -12.39
N GLY A 19 -3.15 -2.33 -11.12
CA GLY A 19 -2.06 -1.80 -10.32
C GLY A 19 -0.94 -2.81 -10.05
N LEU A 20 -1.25 -4.10 -9.89
CA LEU A 20 -0.24 -5.15 -9.75
C LEU A 20 0.61 -5.31 -11.01
N VAL A 21 0.01 -5.20 -12.21
CA VAL A 21 0.75 -5.28 -13.47
C VAL A 21 1.72 -4.10 -13.59
N PHE A 22 1.26 -2.88 -13.28
CA PHE A 22 2.15 -1.71 -13.24
C PHE A 22 3.28 -1.85 -12.21
N ILE A 23 2.97 -2.32 -10.99
CA ILE A 23 4.01 -2.59 -9.98
C ILE A 23 5.04 -3.58 -10.49
N ALA A 24 4.61 -4.66 -11.16
CA ALA A 24 5.52 -5.66 -11.71
C ALA A 24 6.45 -5.05 -12.78
N HIS A 25 5.90 -4.28 -13.73
CA HIS A 25 6.72 -3.61 -14.75
C HIS A 25 7.67 -2.56 -14.16
N GLY A 26 7.20 -1.74 -13.21
CA GLY A 26 8.04 -0.75 -12.54
C GLY A 26 9.15 -1.41 -11.74
N TRP A 27 8.84 -2.52 -11.05
CA TRP A 27 9.82 -3.30 -10.29
C TRP A 27 10.90 -3.89 -11.20
N GLN A 28 10.53 -4.46 -12.35
CA GLN A 28 11.49 -4.97 -13.33
C GLN A 28 12.46 -3.88 -13.81
N LYS A 29 11.98 -2.64 -14.03
CA LYS A 29 12.83 -1.51 -14.43
C LYS A 29 13.79 -1.07 -13.31
N ILE A 30 13.34 -1.11 -12.06
CA ILE A 30 14.19 -0.82 -10.90
C ILE A 30 15.26 -1.91 -10.72
N GLU A 31 14.89 -3.18 -10.86
CA GLU A 31 15.80 -4.32 -10.75
C GLU A 31 16.85 -4.33 -11.85
N ALA A 32 16.45 -4.04 -13.10
CA ALA A 32 17.40 -3.83 -14.20
C ALA A 32 18.30 -2.61 -13.98
N GLY A 33 17.80 -1.61 -13.27
CA GLY A 33 18.46 -0.34 -13.00
C GLY A 33 18.13 0.72 -14.04
N ILE A 34 18.01 1.97 -13.58
CA ILE A 34 17.62 3.11 -14.42
C ILE A 34 18.58 3.32 -15.60
N THR A 35 19.89 3.16 -15.39
CA THR A 35 20.87 3.31 -16.48
C THR A 35 20.71 2.25 -17.56
N ALA A 36 20.42 1.00 -17.19
CA ALA A 36 20.21 -0.08 -18.15
C ALA A 36 18.89 0.15 -18.92
N THR A 37 17.82 0.46 -18.20
CA THR A 37 16.51 0.80 -18.80
C THR A 37 16.63 1.98 -19.75
N GLY A 38 17.39 3.02 -19.37
CA GLY A 38 17.67 4.17 -20.22
C GLY A 38 18.39 3.80 -21.52
N ARG A 39 19.38 2.90 -21.48
CA ARG A 39 20.02 2.40 -22.72
C ARG A 39 19.03 1.67 -23.61
N THR A 40 18.21 0.79 -23.05
CA THR A 40 17.15 0.11 -23.82
C THR A 40 16.17 1.10 -24.45
N PHE A 41 15.80 2.16 -23.73
CA PHE A 41 14.94 3.21 -24.27
C PHE A 41 15.63 4.02 -25.37
N ASP A 42 16.94 4.26 -25.27
CA ASP A 42 17.75 4.91 -26.31
C ASP A 42 17.80 4.06 -27.58
N ASP A 43 18.03 2.75 -27.44
CA ASP A 43 18.03 1.78 -28.55
C ASP A 43 16.67 1.71 -29.27
N LEU A 44 15.58 1.94 -28.53
CA LEU A 44 14.20 2.00 -29.04
C LEU A 44 13.81 3.40 -29.58
N GLY A 45 14.71 4.38 -29.53
CA GLY A 45 14.45 5.74 -30.04
C GLY A 45 13.53 6.59 -29.16
N VAL A 46 13.37 6.25 -27.87
CA VAL A 46 12.58 7.03 -26.93
C VAL A 46 13.30 8.37 -26.64
N PRO A 47 12.63 9.52 -26.75
CA PRO A 47 13.24 10.80 -26.46
C PRO A 47 13.55 10.94 -24.97
N LEU A 48 14.68 11.59 -24.65
CA LEU A 48 15.16 11.78 -23.27
C LEU A 48 15.22 10.45 -22.48
N PRO A 49 15.96 9.44 -22.97
CA PRO A 49 15.83 8.04 -22.53
C PRO A 49 16.04 7.85 -21.03
N THR A 50 17.01 8.53 -20.43
CA THR A 50 17.24 8.47 -18.97
C THR A 50 16.07 9.05 -18.18
N ALA A 51 15.50 10.18 -18.63
CA ALA A 51 14.35 10.79 -17.95
C ALA A 51 13.10 9.93 -18.12
N ALA A 52 12.88 9.38 -19.31
CA ALA A 52 11.80 8.44 -19.58
C ALA A 52 11.94 7.17 -18.74
N ALA A 53 13.15 6.63 -18.56
CA ALA A 53 13.40 5.47 -17.71
C ALA A 53 13.10 5.73 -16.22
N VAL A 54 13.52 6.89 -15.70
CA VAL A 54 13.17 7.32 -14.34
C VAL A 54 11.65 7.45 -14.22
N TYR A 55 11.02 8.18 -15.14
CA TYR A 55 9.58 8.37 -15.15
C TYR A 55 8.84 7.03 -15.17
N ALA A 56 9.08 6.17 -16.15
CA ALA A 56 8.39 4.90 -16.29
C ALA A 56 8.58 4.01 -15.06
N ALA A 57 9.80 3.84 -14.56
CA ALA A 57 10.07 3.00 -13.40
C ALA A 57 9.29 3.46 -12.14
N PHE A 58 9.31 4.76 -11.84
CA PHE A 58 8.63 5.29 -10.66
C PHE A 58 7.13 5.51 -10.87
N ALA A 59 6.70 5.92 -12.06
CA ALA A 59 5.29 6.11 -12.39
C ALA A 59 4.55 4.78 -12.36
N GLU A 60 5.09 3.73 -12.96
CA GLU A 60 4.49 2.40 -12.92
C GLU A 60 4.48 1.82 -11.49
N LEU A 61 5.61 1.92 -10.76
CA LEU A 61 5.70 1.35 -9.43
C LEU A 61 4.83 2.10 -8.40
N LEU A 62 5.03 3.41 -8.27
CA LEU A 62 4.33 4.23 -7.28
C LEU A 62 2.89 4.52 -7.74
N GLY A 63 2.68 4.75 -9.03
CA GLY A 63 1.35 4.93 -9.60
C GLY A 63 0.53 3.64 -9.52
N GLY A 64 1.12 2.48 -9.75
CA GLY A 64 0.47 1.19 -9.53
C GLY A 64 0.05 1.02 -8.06
N ALA A 65 0.93 1.31 -7.10
CA ALA A 65 0.59 1.28 -5.68
C ALA A 65 -0.51 2.28 -5.29
N ALA A 66 -0.43 3.52 -5.80
CA ALA A 66 -1.45 4.55 -5.59
C ALA A 66 -2.80 4.16 -6.19
N LEU A 67 -2.79 3.50 -7.36
CA LEU A 67 -3.99 3.00 -8.02
C LEU A 67 -4.69 1.93 -7.18
N ILE A 68 -3.94 0.94 -6.67
CA ILE A 68 -4.47 -0.08 -5.75
C ILE A 68 -5.11 0.58 -4.53
N ALA A 69 -4.41 1.53 -3.92
CA ALA A 69 -4.88 2.26 -2.75
C ALA A 69 -6.11 3.14 -3.05
N GLY A 70 -6.31 3.53 -4.31
CA GLY A 70 -7.34 4.50 -4.68
C GLY A 70 -6.97 5.90 -4.20
N LEU A 71 -5.70 6.29 -4.43
CA LEU A 71 -5.16 7.59 -4.06
C LEU A 71 -4.98 8.46 -5.31
N ALA A 72 -5.49 9.69 -5.23
CA ALA A 72 -5.44 10.70 -6.28
C ALA A 72 -5.80 10.14 -7.66
N LEU A 73 -6.85 9.31 -7.74
CA LEU A 73 -7.15 8.50 -8.94
C LEU A 73 -7.17 9.25 -10.27
N PRO A 74 -7.70 10.49 -10.38
CA PRO A 74 -7.61 11.29 -11.59
C PRO A 74 -6.17 11.53 -12.06
N VAL A 75 -5.28 11.88 -11.12
CA VAL A 75 -3.87 12.17 -11.41
C VAL A 75 -3.10 10.88 -11.66
N THR A 76 -3.26 9.88 -10.79
CA THR A 76 -2.62 8.58 -10.91
C THR A 76 -2.96 7.92 -12.24
N GLY A 77 -4.24 7.89 -12.62
CA GLY A 77 -4.69 7.32 -13.89
C GLY A 77 -4.16 8.07 -15.11
N LEU A 78 -4.06 9.41 -15.05
CA LEU A 78 -3.51 10.19 -16.16
C LEU A 78 -2.01 9.97 -16.33
N LEU A 79 -1.26 9.86 -15.23
CA LEU A 79 0.17 9.54 -15.28
C LEU A 79 0.40 8.14 -15.86
N LEU A 80 -0.30 7.12 -15.37
CA LEU A 80 -0.17 5.77 -15.90
C LEU A 80 -0.63 5.68 -17.37
N PHE A 81 -1.63 6.45 -17.77
CA PHE A 81 -2.04 6.55 -19.18
C PHE A 81 -0.96 7.19 -20.05
N ALA A 82 -0.33 8.28 -19.59
CA ALA A 82 0.75 8.93 -20.33
C ALA A 82 1.96 8.01 -20.50
N ASP A 83 2.29 7.22 -19.48
CA ASP A 83 3.31 6.19 -19.53
C ASP A 83 3.00 5.12 -20.60
N MET A 84 1.78 4.56 -20.57
CA MET A 84 1.34 3.60 -21.59
C MET A 84 1.26 4.20 -23.00
N ALA A 85 0.87 5.48 -23.13
CA ALA A 85 0.89 6.17 -24.42
C ALA A 85 2.33 6.30 -24.97
N GLY A 86 3.31 6.61 -24.12
CA GLY A 86 4.72 6.62 -24.49
C GLY A 86 5.20 5.23 -24.91
N ALA A 87 4.90 4.20 -24.12
CA ALA A 87 5.24 2.81 -24.45
C ALA A 87 4.61 2.36 -25.78
N PHE A 88 3.37 2.77 -26.06
CA PHE A 88 2.71 2.49 -27.33
C PHE A 88 3.46 3.17 -28.48
N LEU A 89 3.64 4.49 -28.41
CA LEU A 89 4.17 5.30 -29.51
C LEU A 89 5.62 4.97 -29.88
N PHE A 90 6.47 4.68 -28.89
CA PHE A 90 7.91 4.51 -29.12
C PHE A 90 8.37 3.06 -29.13
N VAL A 91 7.62 2.13 -28.53
CA VAL A 91 8.07 0.73 -28.40
C VAL A 91 7.21 -0.23 -29.20
N HIS A 92 5.89 0.00 -29.30
CA HIS A 92 4.96 -0.98 -29.88
C HIS A 92 4.20 -0.46 -31.12
N ALA A 93 4.41 0.78 -31.56
CA ALA A 93 3.61 1.42 -32.62
C ALA A 93 3.69 0.68 -33.96
N ASP A 94 4.87 0.13 -34.27
CA ASP A 94 5.13 -0.63 -35.50
C ASP A 94 4.80 -2.12 -35.34
N GLN A 95 4.39 -2.55 -34.14
CA GLN A 95 3.99 -3.92 -33.86
C GLN A 95 2.51 -4.13 -34.17
N GLY A 96 2.13 -5.36 -34.52
CA GLY A 96 0.72 -5.74 -34.62
C GLY A 96 0.06 -5.84 -33.24
N LEU A 97 -1.26 -6.11 -33.21
CA LEU A 97 -1.97 -6.39 -31.96
C LEU A 97 -1.37 -7.60 -31.22
N PHE A 98 -0.80 -8.54 -31.96
CA PHE A 98 0.01 -9.64 -31.45
C PHE A 98 1.22 -9.79 -32.35
N ILE A 99 2.34 -10.21 -31.79
CA ILE A 99 3.51 -10.60 -32.57
C ILE A 99 3.45 -12.12 -32.71
N VAL A 100 3.23 -12.59 -33.93
CA VAL A 100 3.19 -14.03 -34.24
C VAL A 100 4.32 -14.34 -35.20
N ASP A 101 5.37 -14.99 -34.71
CA ASP A 101 6.31 -15.73 -35.56
C ASP A 101 5.85 -17.20 -35.58
N GLY A 102 6.12 -17.94 -36.66
CA GLY A 102 5.60 -19.30 -36.87
C GLY A 102 5.86 -20.32 -35.74
N THR A 103 6.62 -19.97 -34.70
CA THR A 103 6.88 -20.78 -33.50
C THR A 103 6.56 -20.09 -32.17
N ARG A 104 6.32 -18.78 -32.13
CA ARG A 104 6.01 -18.03 -30.89
C ARG A 104 4.94 -16.96 -31.09
N VAL A 105 4.08 -16.85 -30.08
CA VAL A 105 3.18 -15.70 -29.90
C VAL A 105 3.76 -14.85 -28.77
N GLU A 106 4.15 -13.64 -29.11
CA GLU A 106 4.60 -12.61 -28.19
C GLU A 106 3.57 -11.47 -28.16
N ASN A 107 3.59 -10.72 -27.06
CA ASN A 107 2.69 -9.58 -26.89
C ASN A 107 3.13 -8.46 -27.84
N GLY A 108 2.18 -7.93 -28.60
CA GLY A 108 2.34 -6.69 -29.33
C GLY A 108 1.90 -5.51 -28.46
N TYR A 109 1.09 -4.61 -29.01
CA TYR A 109 0.62 -3.44 -28.27
C TYR A 109 -0.62 -3.67 -27.37
N GLU A 110 -1.17 -4.88 -27.32
CA GLU A 110 -2.45 -5.17 -26.66
C GLU A 110 -2.42 -4.89 -25.16
N LEU A 111 -1.34 -5.27 -24.47
CA LEU A 111 -1.24 -5.07 -23.02
C LEU A 111 -1.16 -3.57 -22.71
N VAL A 112 -0.34 -2.84 -23.46
CA VAL A 112 -0.15 -1.39 -23.32
C VAL A 112 -1.47 -0.66 -23.58
N LEU A 113 -2.20 -1.06 -24.63
CA LEU A 113 -3.50 -0.48 -24.95
C LEU A 113 -4.51 -0.71 -23.83
N VAL A 114 -4.65 -1.95 -23.34
CA VAL A 114 -5.61 -2.29 -22.29
C VAL A 114 -5.28 -1.58 -20.98
N LEU A 115 -4.01 -1.56 -20.57
CA LEU A 115 -3.57 -0.84 -19.36
C LEU A 115 -3.77 0.67 -19.49
N GLY A 116 -3.46 1.24 -20.65
CA GLY A 116 -3.69 2.66 -20.93
C GLY A 116 -5.17 3.01 -20.81
N MET A 117 -6.05 2.28 -21.50
CA MET A 117 -7.48 2.54 -21.45
C MET A 117 -8.08 2.31 -20.05
N ALA A 118 -7.63 1.29 -19.32
CA ALA A 118 -8.03 1.08 -17.93
C ALA A 118 -7.60 2.24 -17.03
N SER A 119 -6.38 2.74 -17.19
CA SER A 119 -5.85 3.90 -16.46
C SER A 119 -6.68 5.16 -16.74
N LEU A 120 -7.07 5.37 -17.99
CA LEU A 120 -7.93 6.49 -18.40
C LEU A 120 -9.34 6.39 -17.80
N LEU A 121 -9.91 5.18 -17.73
CA LEU A 121 -11.19 4.96 -17.04
C LEU A 121 -11.10 5.32 -15.54
N PHE A 122 -10.02 4.93 -14.86
CA PHE A 122 -9.81 5.31 -13.47
C PHE A 122 -9.60 6.82 -13.31
N ALA A 123 -8.90 7.45 -14.26
CA ALA A 123 -8.74 8.90 -14.29
C ALA A 123 -10.09 9.62 -14.41
N ALA A 124 -11.03 9.06 -15.19
CA ALA A 124 -12.39 9.56 -15.36
C ALA A 124 -13.33 9.28 -14.17
N GLY A 125 -12.85 8.64 -13.10
CA GLY A 125 -13.63 8.38 -11.88
C GLY A 125 -14.23 6.98 -11.77
N ALA A 126 -13.80 6.01 -12.59
CA ALA A 126 -14.25 4.62 -12.50
C ALA A 126 -13.71 3.83 -11.28
N GLY A 127 -13.09 4.51 -10.30
CA GLY A 127 -12.42 3.87 -9.15
C GLY A 127 -13.32 3.28 -8.06
N GLY A 128 -14.62 3.55 -8.11
CA GLY A 128 -15.56 3.15 -7.07
C GLY A 128 -15.38 3.91 -5.75
N ARG A 129 -16.11 3.50 -4.72
CA ARG A 129 -16.11 4.17 -3.40
C ARG A 129 -15.01 3.70 -2.45
N LEU A 130 -14.52 2.47 -2.63
CA LEU A 130 -13.50 1.87 -1.78
C LEU A 130 -12.09 2.44 -2.06
N THR A 131 -11.92 3.74 -1.84
CA THR A 131 -10.71 4.50 -2.17
C THR A 131 -10.20 5.25 -0.94
N LEU A 132 -8.88 5.39 -0.81
CA LEU A 132 -8.31 6.24 0.24
C LEU A 132 -8.75 7.69 0.09
N ASP A 133 -8.94 8.18 -1.14
CA ASP A 133 -9.45 9.53 -1.41
C ASP A 133 -10.77 9.80 -0.67
N GLN A 134 -11.73 8.87 -0.77
CA GLN A 134 -13.02 9.00 -0.10
C GLN A 134 -12.94 8.83 1.41
N TRP A 135 -12.06 7.95 1.90
CA TRP A 135 -11.82 7.78 3.33
C TRP A 135 -11.24 9.07 3.95
N ILE A 136 -10.27 9.70 3.28
CA ILE A 136 -9.68 10.97 3.71
C ILE A 136 -10.73 12.09 3.65
N ALA A 137 -11.50 12.19 2.55
CA ALA A 137 -12.54 13.20 2.40
C ALA A 137 -13.60 13.09 3.51
N THR A 138 -14.05 11.86 3.81
CA THR A 138 -15.06 11.61 4.86
C THR A 138 -14.53 11.97 6.25
N LYS A 139 -13.25 11.68 6.54
CA LYS A 139 -12.63 12.10 7.81
C LYS A 139 -12.53 13.61 7.96
N ARG A 140 -12.23 14.34 6.88
CA ARG A 140 -12.14 15.80 6.91
C ARG A 140 -13.50 16.44 7.17
N LEU A 141 -14.56 15.95 6.53
CA LEU A 141 -15.92 16.46 6.74
C LEU A 141 -16.40 16.25 8.18
N ARG A 142 -16.21 15.04 8.72
CA ARG A 142 -16.56 14.74 10.12
C ARG A 142 -15.88 15.66 11.13
N ARG A 143 -14.59 15.93 10.91
CA ARG A 143 -13.84 16.83 11.79
C ARG A 143 -14.38 18.26 11.75
N SER A 144 -14.83 18.75 10.58
CA SER A 144 -15.46 20.06 10.47
C SER A 144 -16.79 20.13 11.21
N ASP A 145 -17.61 19.07 11.12
CA ASP A 145 -18.88 18.99 11.87
C ASP A 145 -18.62 19.02 13.39
N ASP A 146 -17.63 18.26 13.86
CA ASP A 146 -17.23 18.23 15.28
C ASP A 146 -16.75 19.63 15.77
N ASP A 147 -15.93 20.32 14.97
CA ASP A 147 -15.42 21.67 15.28
C ASP A 147 -16.56 22.72 15.32
N GLU A 148 -17.59 22.59 14.47
CA GLU A 148 -18.78 23.46 14.44
C GLU A 148 -19.69 23.25 15.67
N ASP A 149 -19.91 22.00 16.07
CA ASP A 149 -20.69 21.66 17.25
C ASP A 149 -20.04 22.17 18.54
N ASP A 150 -18.71 22.05 18.65
CA ASP A 150 -17.93 22.59 19.77
C ASP A 150 -18.06 24.12 19.85
N ALA A 151 -17.95 24.82 18.72
CA ALA A 151 -18.12 26.27 18.67
C ALA A 151 -19.55 26.70 19.06
N ALA A 152 -20.58 25.98 18.58
CA ALA A 152 -21.96 26.25 18.92
C ALA A 152 -22.24 26.03 20.42
N SER A 153 -21.67 24.98 21.01
CA SER A 153 -21.78 24.70 22.44
C SER A 153 -21.13 25.79 23.31
N PHE A 154 -19.98 26.31 22.86
CA PHE A 154 -19.26 27.39 23.52
C PHE A 154 -20.06 28.69 23.50
N VAL A 155 -20.58 29.10 22.33
CA VAL A 155 -21.45 30.28 22.18
C VAL A 155 -22.70 30.17 23.05
N LYS A 156 -23.30 28.97 23.13
CA LYS A 156 -24.45 28.71 24.00
C LYS A 156 -24.10 28.88 25.48
N SER A 157 -22.92 28.44 25.91
CA SER A 157 -22.47 28.62 27.31
C SER A 157 -22.22 30.10 27.65
N LEU A 158 -21.67 30.88 26.71
CA LEU A 158 -21.51 32.33 26.87
C LEU A 158 -22.86 33.04 27.00
N ARG A 159 -23.85 32.69 26.18
CA ARG A 159 -25.21 33.25 26.29
C ARG A 159 -25.89 32.91 27.62
N GLN A 160 -25.61 31.74 28.19
CA GLN A 160 -26.13 31.35 29.50
C GLN A 160 -25.43 32.06 30.65
N ALA A 161 -24.20 32.55 30.43
CA ALA A 161 -23.42 33.30 31.40
C ALA A 161 -23.70 34.82 31.37
N GLU A 162 -24.42 35.34 30.37
CA GLU A 162 -24.90 36.72 30.39
C GLU A 162 -25.96 36.90 31.50
N PRO A 163 -25.74 37.79 32.49
CA PRO A 163 -26.72 38.05 33.53
C PRO A 163 -27.96 38.68 32.88
N GLN A 164 -29.11 38.03 33.04
CA GLN A 164 -30.40 38.60 32.63
C GLN A 164 -30.60 39.91 33.39
N THR A 165 -30.53 41.04 32.68
CA THR A 165 -30.95 42.33 33.22
C THR A 165 -32.48 42.34 33.19
N GLU A 166 -33.10 41.66 34.14
CA GLU A 166 -34.54 41.72 34.37
C GLU A 166 -34.92 43.16 34.71
N THR A 167 -35.63 43.82 33.81
CA THR A 167 -36.42 45.00 34.14
C THR A 167 -37.84 44.52 34.42
N GLU A 168 -38.07 43.88 35.56
CA GLU A 168 -39.43 43.64 36.06
C GLU A 168 -39.57 44.09 37.51
N THR A 169 -40.35 45.15 37.67
CA THR A 169 -40.89 45.65 38.93
C THR A 169 -41.89 44.66 39.52
N GLY A 170 -41.68 44.24 40.78
CA GLY A 170 -42.79 44.08 41.73
C GLY A 170 -43.00 42.71 42.39
N THR A 171 -42.46 42.60 43.61
CA THR A 171 -43.13 42.04 44.82
C THR A 171 -43.14 40.50 45.05
N LYS A 172 -42.37 40.09 46.09
CA LYS A 172 -42.35 38.76 46.75
C LYS A 172 -43.60 38.52 47.64
N PRO A 173 -43.85 37.29 48.15
CA PRO A 173 -43.21 36.90 49.43
C PRO A 173 -42.89 35.39 49.66
N HIS A 174 -41.79 35.19 50.40
CA HIS A 174 -41.46 34.17 51.43
C HIS A 174 -42.15 32.79 51.51
N ARG A 175 -41.32 31.73 51.70
CA ARG A 175 -41.40 30.84 52.89
C ARG A 175 -40.10 30.08 53.21
N LYS A 176 -39.82 29.95 54.51
CA LYS A 176 -38.61 29.36 55.14
C LYS A 176 -38.82 27.92 55.67
N HIS A 177 -37.69 27.26 55.93
CA HIS A 177 -37.41 26.09 56.81
C HIS A 177 -37.80 24.70 56.27
N ARG A 178 -36.96 23.65 56.37
CA ARG A 178 -36.36 23.15 57.63
C ARG A 178 -35.15 22.22 57.39
N ALA A 179 -34.11 22.41 58.21
CA ALA A 179 -32.95 21.54 58.33
C ALA A 179 -33.25 20.27 59.16
N ARG A 180 -32.49 19.19 58.92
CA ARG A 180 -32.29 18.10 59.90
C ARG A 180 -30.83 17.66 59.87
N ARG A 181 -30.16 17.86 61.01
CA ARG A 181 -28.81 17.40 61.34
C ARG A 181 -28.95 16.42 62.50
N SER A 182 -28.26 15.28 62.46
CA SER A 182 -27.95 14.48 63.64
C SER A 182 -26.47 14.10 63.61
N THR A 183 -25.75 14.54 64.63
CA THR A 183 -24.36 14.24 65.00
C THR A 183 -24.30 12.87 65.72
N LYS A 184 -23.19 12.12 65.83
CA LYS A 184 -21.95 12.46 66.56
C LYS A 184 -20.97 11.26 66.66
N LYS A 185 -19.64 11.57 66.63
CA LYS A 185 -18.42 10.91 67.20
C LYS A 185 -18.04 9.47 66.80
N SER A 186 -16.87 9.14 66.21
CA SER A 186 -15.42 9.38 66.48
C SER A 186 -14.77 8.47 67.53
N GLN A 187 -13.86 7.57 67.13
CA GLN A 187 -12.41 7.61 67.51
C GLN A 187 -11.53 6.58 66.75
N PRO A 188 -10.18 6.77 66.67
CA PRO A 188 -9.24 6.15 65.71
C PRO A 188 -8.08 5.33 66.33
N ALA A 189 -7.08 4.96 65.49
CA ALA A 189 -5.74 4.36 65.71
C ALA A 189 -5.64 2.86 65.35
N GLU A 190 -4.63 2.31 64.67
CA GLU A 190 -3.38 2.78 64.05
C GLU A 190 -2.90 1.68 63.05
N PRO A 191 -1.87 1.93 62.20
CA PRO A 191 -1.52 1.16 61.01
C PRO A 191 -0.36 0.17 61.23
N THR A 192 -0.16 -0.76 60.30
CA THR A 192 1.17 -1.36 60.08
C THR A 192 1.44 -1.54 58.59
N GLU A 193 2.65 -1.14 58.26
CA GLU A 193 3.29 -0.81 56.98
C GLU A 193 3.66 -2.04 56.14
N PRO A 194 3.83 -1.90 54.81
CA PRO A 194 4.57 -2.84 53.95
C PRO A 194 6.08 -2.50 53.93
N PRO A 195 6.97 -3.33 53.34
CA PRO A 195 7.90 -2.71 52.40
C PRO A 195 8.35 -3.57 51.20
N ALA A 196 9.11 -2.89 50.34
CA ALA A 196 9.54 -3.19 48.98
C ALA A 196 10.84 -4.06 48.84
N ALA A 197 11.19 -4.32 47.57
CA ALA A 197 12.36 -5.02 46.95
C ALA A 197 13.78 -4.58 47.47
N PRO A 198 14.98 -5.04 46.98
CA PRO A 198 15.37 -5.90 45.82
C PRO A 198 16.59 -6.89 46.04
N GLU A 199 16.96 -7.62 44.97
CA GLU A 199 18.29 -8.13 44.48
C GLU A 199 19.41 -8.81 45.33
N GLU A 200 20.13 -9.73 44.63
CA GLU A 200 21.48 -10.33 44.84
C GLU A 200 21.65 -11.34 46.02
N SER A 201 22.43 -12.43 46.00
CA SER A 201 23.57 -12.94 45.20
C SER A 201 23.80 -14.45 45.50
N GLU A 202 24.27 -15.18 44.49
CA GLU A 202 25.25 -16.32 44.46
C GLU A 202 25.38 -17.30 45.65
N ASP A 203 25.17 -18.61 45.43
CA ASP A 203 26.29 -19.56 45.16
C ASP A 203 25.86 -21.05 45.06
N ASP A 204 26.51 -21.72 44.11
CA ASP A 204 26.91 -23.13 44.02
C ASP A 204 25.91 -24.29 44.26
N LEU A 205 25.69 -25.08 43.19
CA LEU A 205 26.41 -26.35 43.03
C LEU A 205 26.23 -26.98 41.64
N LEU A 206 27.38 -27.28 41.05
CA LEU A 206 27.70 -27.97 39.80
C LEU A 206 27.14 -29.40 39.73
N VAL A 207 26.60 -29.83 38.57
CA VAL A 207 26.97 -31.12 37.92
C VAL A 207 26.76 -31.06 36.39
N ALA A 208 27.85 -31.34 35.71
CA ALA A 208 28.10 -31.67 34.31
C ALA A 208 26.96 -32.27 33.43
N GLY A 209 26.83 -31.71 32.22
CA GLY A 209 27.30 -32.39 31.00
C GLY A 209 26.43 -33.47 30.31
N PRO A 210 26.75 -33.80 29.04
CA PRO A 210 25.76 -33.97 27.97
C PRO A 210 25.74 -35.38 27.32
N ARG A 211 24.66 -35.72 26.57
CA ARG A 211 24.63 -36.69 25.42
C ARG A 211 23.20 -36.76 24.83
N LYS A 212 22.91 -36.50 23.53
CA LYS A 212 23.30 -37.10 22.23
C LYS A 212 22.82 -38.55 22.00
N ALA A 213 21.92 -38.74 21.03
CA ALA A 213 21.92 -39.79 19.97
C ALA A 213 20.74 -39.50 19.01
N ALA A 214 20.94 -39.09 17.75
CA ALA A 214 21.47 -39.82 16.60
C ALA A 214 20.58 -40.97 16.11
N ARG A 215 19.99 -40.81 14.91
CA ARG A 215 19.93 -41.91 13.94
C ARG A 215 19.93 -41.40 12.49
N ARG A 216 21.04 -41.70 11.81
CA ARG A 216 21.24 -41.69 10.35
C ARG A 216 20.70 -42.99 9.75
N HIS A 217 20.25 -42.93 8.49
CA HIS A 217 20.53 -43.94 7.45
C HIS A 217 20.53 -43.19 6.10
N ARG A 218 21.71 -42.98 5.49
CA ARG A 218 22.29 -43.74 4.34
C ARG A 218 21.41 -43.67 3.08
N ALA A 219 21.72 -42.83 2.09
CA ALA A 219 22.80 -42.92 1.08
C ALA A 219 22.49 -43.89 -0.07
N ARG A 220 22.39 -43.37 -1.31
CA ARG A 220 23.00 -44.00 -2.49
C ARG A 220 23.14 -42.98 -3.63
N GLY A 221 24.39 -42.70 -4.00
CA GLY A 221 24.72 -42.05 -5.25
C GLY A 221 24.72 -43.06 -6.40
N THR A 222 24.56 -42.55 -7.62
CA THR A 222 25.18 -43.12 -8.82
C THR A 222 25.72 -41.97 -9.65
N ARG A 223 27.00 -42.10 -10.02
CA ARG A 223 27.76 -41.28 -10.96
C ARG A 223 28.26 -42.27 -12.03
N GLN A 224 28.45 -41.78 -13.25
CA GLN A 224 29.08 -42.43 -14.42
C GLN A 224 28.12 -43.33 -15.22
N THR A 225 27.98 -43.14 -16.53
CA THR A 225 29.05 -43.24 -17.54
C THR A 225 28.84 -42.32 -18.76
N GLU A 226 29.86 -41.49 -19.06
CA GLU A 226 30.30 -41.24 -20.44
C GLU A 226 31.33 -42.32 -20.80
N PRO A 227 31.48 -42.64 -22.09
CA PRO A 227 32.82 -42.83 -22.64
C PRO A 227 33.08 -41.91 -23.84
N ALA A 228 34.25 -41.27 -23.79
CA ALA A 228 34.89 -40.60 -24.91
C ALA A 228 35.30 -41.61 -26.02
N THR A 229 35.27 -41.19 -27.29
CA THR A 229 36.32 -41.42 -28.30
C THR A 229 36.04 -40.54 -29.54
N ALA A 230 36.98 -39.65 -29.87
CA ALA A 230 37.20 -39.09 -31.22
C ALA A 230 38.48 -39.76 -31.78
N PRO A 231 38.99 -39.47 -33.01
CA PRO A 231 38.40 -39.01 -34.28
C PRO A 231 38.78 -39.93 -35.48
N ALA A 232 38.20 -39.73 -36.67
CA ALA A 232 38.75 -40.15 -37.98
C ALA A 232 38.14 -39.23 -39.06
N ALA A 233 38.90 -38.32 -39.67
CA ALA A 233 39.66 -38.53 -40.92
C ALA A 233 38.73 -38.84 -42.10
N GLU A 234 38.44 -37.82 -42.92
CA GLU A 234 38.97 -37.71 -44.30
C GLU A 234 38.25 -38.67 -45.27
N ASP A 235 37.35 -38.13 -46.08
CA ASP A 235 37.47 -38.33 -47.53
C ASP A 235 36.76 -37.21 -48.29
N LYS A 236 37.56 -36.45 -49.05
CA LYS A 236 37.14 -35.49 -50.07
C LYS A 236 37.88 -35.92 -51.32
N PRO A 237 37.20 -36.25 -52.41
CA PRO A 237 37.78 -36.08 -53.73
C PRO A 237 37.16 -34.83 -54.36
N GLU A 238 38.03 -33.87 -54.61
CA GLU A 238 37.91 -32.91 -55.70
C GLU A 238 37.91 -33.69 -57.03
N ASP A 239 37.05 -33.33 -57.99
CA ASP A 239 37.58 -32.69 -59.20
C ASP A 239 36.48 -32.05 -60.08
N PRO A 240 36.85 -31.04 -60.90
CA PRO A 240 35.97 -30.07 -61.54
C PRO A 240 35.63 -30.40 -63.00
N ALA A 241 34.66 -29.65 -63.52
CA ALA A 241 34.49 -29.36 -64.95
C ALA A 241 34.48 -27.84 -65.14
#